data_AF-A0A8J7ZA27-F1
#
_entry.id   AF-A0A8J7ZA27-F1
#
_cell.length_a   1.000
_cell.length_b   1.000
_cell.length_c   1.000
_cell.angle_alpha   90.00
_cell.angle_beta   90.00
_cell.angle_gamma   90.00
#
_symmetry.space_group_name_H-M   'P 1'
#
loop_
_entity.id
_entity.type
_entity.pdbx_description
1 polymer ?
#
loop_
_entity_poly.entity_id
_entity_poly.type
_entity_poly.pdbx_seq_one_letter_code
_entity_poly.pdbx_strand_id
1 'polypeptide(L)' 'MDHIDYEAEYKEIVKVLEEHGGELDYKTLNEILANKFEGVRLRLKTMKEKGIVDFEGIVPSFNSKIQLTK' A
#
# COMPACT_ATOMS: atom_id res chain seq x y z
N MET A 1 11.89 4.65 20.41
CA MET A 1 11.52 3.81 19.25
C MET A 1 11.51 4.77 18.08
N ASP A 2 12.52 4.69 17.22
CA ASP A 2 12.63 5.64 16.11
C ASP A 2 11.38 5.54 15.25
N HIS A 3 10.62 6.62 15.18
CA HIS A 3 9.54 6.76 14.21
C HIS A 3 10.20 6.90 12.85
N ILE A 4 10.47 5.77 12.19
CA ILE A 4 10.85 5.78 10.78
C ILE A 4 9.63 6.33 10.03
N ASP A 5 9.80 7.52 9.50
CA ASP A 5 8.77 8.22 8.75
C ASP A 5 8.76 7.71 7.30
N TYR A 6 7.72 6.95 6.96
CA TYR A 6 7.48 6.41 5.63
C TYR A 6 6.49 7.24 4.80
N GLU A 7 6.23 8.51 5.17
CA GLU A 7 5.25 9.36 4.50
C GLU A 7 5.50 9.51 2.99
N ALA A 8 6.76 9.51 2.55
CA ALA A 8 7.08 9.51 1.11
C ALA A 8 6.59 8.23 0.41
N GLU A 9 6.82 7.06 1.02
CA GLU A 9 6.38 5.78 0.48
C GLU A 9 4.84 5.66 0.48
N TYR A 10 4.18 6.19 1.51
CA TYR A 10 2.71 6.22 1.57
C TYR A 10 2.11 7.08 0.44
N LYS A 11 2.68 8.25 0.18
CA LYS A 11 2.26 9.10 -0.93
C LYS A 11 2.42 8.40 -2.28
N GLU A 12 3.50 7.67 -2.47
CA GLU A 12 3.71 6.90 -3.70
C GLU A 12 2.70 5.75 -3.85
N ILE A 13 2.34 5.06 -2.76
CA ILE A 13 1.29 4.03 -2.79
C ILE A 13 -0.07 4.64 -3.14
N VAL A 14 -0.44 5.74 -2.48
CA VAL A 14 -1.72 6.43 -2.75
C VAL A 14 -1.78 6.88 -4.20
N LYS A 15 -0.70 7.51 -4.70
CA LYS A 15 -0.62 7.96 -6.09
C LYS A 15 -0.84 6.80 -7.08
N VAL A 16 -0.18 5.67 -6.89
CA VAL A 16 -0.35 4.51 -7.78
C VAL A 16 -1.78 3.97 -7.72
N LEU A 17 -2.38 3.91 -6.53
CA LEU A 17 -3.78 3.49 -6.39
C LEU A 17 -4.73 4.47 -7.09
N GLU A 18 -4.55 5.79 -6.92
CA GLU A 18 -5.35 6.82 -7.60
C GLU A 18 -5.24 6.72 -9.14
N GLU A 19 -4.02 6.51 -9.67
CA GLU A 19 -3.77 6.30 -11.10
C GLU A 19 -4.52 5.06 -11.65
N HIS A 20 -4.88 4.10 -10.78
CA HIS A 20 -5.61 2.88 -11.12
C HIS A 20 -7.07 2.90 -10.63
N GLY A 21 -7.64 4.08 -10.34
CA GLY A 21 -9.06 4.21 -9.96
C GLY A 21 -9.35 3.95 -8.48
N GLY A 22 -8.32 4.06 -7.64
CA GLY A 22 -8.39 3.88 -6.19
C GLY A 22 -8.27 2.43 -5.73
N GLU A 23 -7.98 1.50 -6.64
CA GLU A 23 -7.96 0.07 -6.35
C GLU A 23 -6.97 -0.69 -7.26
N LEU A 24 -6.19 -1.58 -6.68
CA LEU A 24 -5.24 -2.42 -7.42
C LEU A 24 -4.96 -3.72 -6.68
N ASP A 25 -4.67 -4.81 -7.39
CA ASP A 25 -4.19 -6.03 -6.75
C ASP A 25 -2.76 -5.86 -6.20
N TYR A 26 -2.46 -6.54 -5.09
CA TYR A 26 -1.19 -6.42 -4.40
C TYR A 26 0.02 -6.77 -5.28
N LYS A 27 -0.12 -7.79 -6.15
CA LYS A 27 0.98 -8.23 -7.01
C LYS A 27 1.38 -7.10 -7.96
N THR A 28 0.42 -6.55 -8.69
CA THR A 28 0.64 -5.44 -9.63
C THR A 28 1.16 -4.20 -8.90
N LEU A 29 0.57 -3.85 -7.75
CA LEU A 29 1.03 -2.73 -6.93
C LEU A 29 2.50 -2.91 -6.48
N ASN A 30 2.86 -4.10 -6.02
CA ASN A 30 4.21 -4.41 -5.58
C ASN A 30 5.21 -4.38 -6.75
N GLU A 31 4.84 -4.89 -7.92
CA GLU A 31 5.69 -4.84 -9.12
C GLU A 31 5.96 -3.40 -9.59
N ILE A 32 4.94 -2.53 -9.56
CA ILE A 32 5.09 -1.10 -9.90
C ILE A 32 6.04 -0.40 -8.91
N LEU A 33 5.88 -0.66 -7.62
CA LEU A 33 6.61 0.03 -6.56
C LEU A 33 8.00 -0.55 -6.28
N ALA A 34 8.30 -1.78 -6.73
CA ALA A 34 9.59 -2.44 -6.52
C ALA A 34 10.79 -1.64 -7.06
N ASN A 35 10.56 -0.78 -8.07
CA ASN A 35 11.60 0.11 -8.59
C ASN A 35 11.83 1.37 -7.75
N LYS A 36 10.95 1.65 -6.77
CA LYS A 36 11.00 2.86 -5.92
C LYS A 36 11.46 2.55 -4.51
N PHE A 37 10.91 1.50 -3.89
CA PHE A 37 11.26 1.09 -2.53
C PHE A 37 10.82 -0.36 -2.25
N GLU A 38 11.40 -0.94 -1.20
CA GLU A 38 11.06 -2.27 -0.71
C GLU A 38 10.08 -2.23 0.46
N GLY A 39 9.41 -3.35 0.72
CA GLY A 39 8.59 -3.50 1.92
C GLY A 39 7.17 -2.93 1.79
N VAL A 40 6.64 -2.84 0.57
CA VAL A 40 5.24 -2.44 0.26
C VAL A 40 4.24 -3.15 1.19
N ARG A 41 4.42 -4.45 1.45
CA ARG A 41 3.57 -5.23 2.35
C ARG A 41 3.47 -4.66 3.77
N LEU A 42 4.60 -4.21 4.32
CA LEU A 42 4.63 -3.61 5.67
C LEU A 42 3.98 -2.23 5.66
N ARG A 43 4.14 -1.48 4.56
CA ARG A 43 3.58 -0.13 4.41
C ARG A 43 2.07 -0.21 4.32
N LEU A 44 1.55 -1.15 3.52
CA LEU A 44 0.12 -1.43 3.43
C LEU A 44 -0.47 -1.83 4.79
N LYS A 45 0.21 -2.67 5.58
CA LYS A 45 -0.21 -2.98 6.96
C LYS A 45 -0.39 -1.70 7.78
N THR A 46 0.62 -0.84 7.82
CA THR A 46 0.56 0.40 8.61
C THR A 46 -0.48 1.39 8.04
N MET A 47 -0.60 1.51 6.73
CA MET A 47 -1.61 2.35 6.08
C MET A 47 -3.04 1.85 6.38
N LYS A 48 -3.25 0.54 6.50
CA LYS A 48 -4.52 -0.04 6.93
C LYS A 48 -4.82 0.28 8.40
N GLU A 49 -3.83 0.14 9.28
CA GLU A 49 -3.95 0.55 10.69
C GLU A 49 -4.27 2.05 10.83
N LYS A 50 -3.78 2.88 9.90
CA LYS A 50 -4.10 4.31 9.78
C LYS A 50 -5.43 4.62 9.06
N GLY A 51 -6.11 3.62 8.49
CA GLY A 51 -7.37 3.81 7.75
C GLY A 51 -7.22 4.57 6.43
N ILE A 52 -6.08 4.42 5.74
CA ILE A 52 -5.80 5.02 4.41
C ILE A 52 -6.11 4.05 3.27
N VAL A 53 -5.94 2.75 3.54
CA VAL A 53 -6.27 1.67 2.60
C VAL A 53 -7.01 0.56 3.33
N ASP A 54 -7.68 -0.28 2.56
CA ASP A 54 -8.25 -1.52 3.04
C ASP A 54 -7.90 -2.69 2.10
N PHE A 55 -7.91 -3.90 2.66
CA PHE A 55 -7.67 -5.17 1.99
C PHE A 55 -8.06 -6.33 2.92
N GLU A 56 -8.24 -7.53 2.40
CA GLU A 56 -8.56 -8.69 3.25
C GLU A 56 -7.37 -9.09 4.15
N GLY A 57 -7.65 -9.34 5.44
CA GLY A 57 -6.67 -9.80 6.43
C GLY A 57 -5.85 -8.69 7.12
N ILE A 58 -4.77 -9.09 7.82
CA ILE A 58 -3.88 -8.18 8.56
C ILE A 58 -2.76 -7.65 7.65
N VAL A 59 -2.24 -8.50 6.77
CA VAL A 59 -1.28 -8.16 5.72
C VAL A 59 -1.83 -8.68 4.40
N PRO A 60 -1.57 -8.00 3.27
CA PRO A 60 -2.10 -8.45 2.00
C PRO A 60 -1.48 -9.79 1.62
N SER A 61 -2.33 -10.69 1.13
CA SER A 61 -1.93 -11.91 0.44
C SER A 61 -1.51 -11.59 -1.00
N PHE A 62 -0.97 -12.57 -1.71
CA PHE A 62 -0.55 -12.39 -3.10
C PHE A 62 -1.71 -11.94 -4.02
N ASN A 63 -2.94 -12.40 -3.74
CA ASN A 63 -4.13 -12.08 -4.53
C ASN A 63 -5.01 -10.99 -3.88
N SER A 64 -4.52 -10.34 -2.83
CA SER A 64 -5.33 -9.33 -2.12
C SER A 64 -5.57 -8.12 -3.01
N LYS A 65 -6.81 -7.64 -3.01
CA LYS A 65 -7.18 -6.35 -3.60
C LYS A 65 -6.97 -5.24 -2.58
N ILE A 66 -6.20 -4.23 -2.97
CA ILE A 66 -5.89 -3.05 -2.15
C ILE A 66 -6.76 -1.92 -2.65
N GLN A 67 -7.51 -1.28 -1.75
CA GLN A 67 -8.39 -0.16 -2.08
C GLN A 67 -8.10 1.04 -1.18
N LEU A 68 -8.19 2.25 -1.71
CA LEU A 68 -8.20 3.46 -0.89
C LEU A 68 -9.50 3.51 -0.08
N THR A 69 -9.39 3.81 1.21
CA THR A 69 -10.56 4.15 2.02
C THR A 69 -10.99 5.57 1.69
N LYS A 70 -12.28 5.75 1.38
CA LYS A 70 -12.88 7.06 1.13
C LYS A 70 -13.02 7.88 2.41
#